data_AF-A0A931ZEC6-F1
#
_entry.id   AF-A0A931ZEC6-F1
#
_cell.length_a   1.000
_cell.length_b   1.000
_cell.length_c   1.000
_cell.angle_alpha   90.00
_cell.angle_beta   90.00
_cell.angle_gamma   90.00
#
_symmetry.space_group_name_H-M   'P 1'
#
loop_
_entity.id
_entity.type
_entity.pdbx_description
1 polymer ?
#
loop_
_entity_poly.entity_id
_entity_poly.type
_entity_poly.pdbx_seq_one_letter_code
_entity_poly.pdbx_strand_id
1 'polypeptide(L)'
;MTEGNLVSTKEAAQALGYAPDYVGYLARTGKIFAKRIGRDWFTNLEAVRAHKEGGPRVEPVPIRVEKPASTFRQLAEGQSAVILTATAERQELERLRQEVKVLRRLLRYREEPRSRSFNSPPPAEELQRFQPGWRRQHLFAPTPRRYELRRAGLALIGFSILLVVSLQPAVGANLRQLLGDVRESLAPQAIEARKEANILQIFASSLAGIWDEFRVRVFK
;
A
#
# COMPACT_ATOMS: atom_id res chain seq x y z
N MET A 1 34.81 27.59 14.64
CA MET A 1 34.44 26.50 15.58
C MET A 1 34.26 25.27 14.73
N THR A 2 35.20 24.35 14.82
CA THR A 2 35.25 23.14 14.00
C THR A 2 33.98 22.31 14.22
N GLU A 3 33.42 21.75 13.15
CA GLU A 3 32.40 20.70 13.20
C GLU A 3 33.03 19.41 13.76
N GLY A 4 33.50 19.49 15.01
CA GLY A 4 34.12 18.39 15.72
C GLY A 4 33.11 17.29 16.00
N ASN A 5 33.61 16.06 16.13
CA ASN A 5 32.84 14.86 16.40
C ASN A 5 31.76 15.10 17.46
N LEU A 6 30.50 15.07 17.02
CA LEU A 6 29.34 15.12 17.89
C LEU A 6 29.22 13.78 18.61
N VAL A 7 29.33 13.82 19.93
CA VAL A 7 29.13 12.67 20.82
C VAL A 7 27.79 12.82 21.54
N SER A 8 27.20 11.71 21.94
CA SER A 8 25.98 11.75 22.74
C SER A 8 26.24 12.41 24.10
N THR A 9 25.23 13.02 24.71
CA THR A 9 25.37 13.58 26.07
C THR A 9 25.78 12.54 27.10
N LYS A 10 25.40 11.27 26.91
CA LYS A 10 25.79 10.14 27.78
C LYS A 10 27.29 9.84 27.69
N GLU A 11 27.83 9.76 26.47
CA GLU A 11 29.26 9.53 26.23
C GLU A 11 30.10 10.71 26.75
N ALA A 12 29.67 11.95 26.47
CA ALA A 12 30.34 13.15 26.97
C ALA A 12 30.36 13.19 28.51
N ALA A 13 29.26 12.79 29.15
CA ALA A 13 29.17 12.71 30.60
C ALA A 13 30.13 11.66 31.18
N GLN A 14 30.15 10.46 30.60
CA GLN A 14 31.05 9.38 31.03
C GLN A 14 32.53 9.75 30.87
N ALA A 15 32.90 10.38 29.75
CA ALA A 15 34.27 10.77 29.48
C ALA A 15 34.80 11.88 30.39
N LEU A 16 33.95 12.78 30.89
CA LEU A 16 34.36 13.93 31.73
C LEU A 16 33.98 13.78 33.22
N GLY A 17 33.32 12.69 33.58
CA GLY A 17 32.89 12.40 34.95
C GLY A 17 31.69 13.23 35.41
N TYR A 18 30.82 13.64 34.48
CA TYR A 18 29.57 14.32 34.81
C TYR A 18 28.41 13.34 34.90
N ALA A 19 27.33 13.76 35.58
CA ALA A 19 26.05 13.07 35.46
C ALA A 19 25.44 13.31 34.06
N PRO A 20 24.92 12.27 33.37
CA PRO A 20 24.27 12.42 32.07
C PRO A 20 23.15 13.48 32.05
N ASP A 21 22.35 13.53 33.12
CA ASP A 21 21.27 14.50 33.27
C ASP A 21 21.76 15.94 33.35
N TYR A 22 22.93 16.16 33.97
CA TYR A 22 23.54 17.48 34.08
C TYR A 22 24.02 17.98 32.71
N VAL A 23 24.70 17.13 31.94
CA VAL A 23 25.10 17.49 30.56
C VAL A 23 23.88 17.77 29.69
N GLY A 24 22.80 16.99 29.84
CA GLY A 24 21.52 17.25 29.18
C GLY A 24 20.85 18.56 29.60
N TYR A 25 20.99 18.98 30.86
CA TYR A 25 20.54 20.30 31.33
C TYR A 25 21.37 21.43 30.72
N LEU A 26 22.71 21.30 30.68
CA LEU A 26 23.59 22.30 30.05
C LEU A 26 23.27 22.47 28.56
N ALA A 27 23.03 21.36 27.85
CA ALA A 27 22.62 21.36 26.45
C ALA A 27 21.28 22.10 26.22
N ARG A 28 20.25 21.80 27.03
CA ARG A 28 18.92 22.42 26.91
C ARG A 28 18.91 23.91 27.27
N THR A 29 19.76 24.31 28.21
CA THR A 29 19.88 25.72 28.65
C THR A 29 20.82 26.54 27.77
N GLY A 30 21.47 25.93 26.77
CA GLY A 30 22.41 26.62 25.89
C GLY A 30 23.71 27.04 26.58
N LYS A 31 24.06 26.42 27.71
CA LYS A 31 25.32 26.69 28.45
C LYS A 31 26.55 26.06 27.80
N ILE A 32 26.32 25.05 26.96
CA ILE A 32 27.33 24.38 26.14
C ILE A 32 26.78 24.26 24.72
N PHE A 33 27.69 24.11 23.75
CA PHE A 33 27.30 23.79 22.38
C PHE A 33 26.63 22.42 22.34
N ALA A 34 25.39 22.35 21.89
CA ALA A 34 24.68 21.10 21.70
C ALA A 34 23.70 21.19 20.52
N LYS A 35 23.51 20.07 19.82
CA LYS A 35 22.59 19.91 18.70
C LYS A 35 21.63 18.77 19.01
N ARG A 36 20.34 19.00 18.78
CA ARG A 36 19.32 17.96 18.90
C ARG A 36 19.24 17.18 17.59
N ILE A 37 19.48 15.87 17.65
CA ILE A 37 19.37 14.96 16.50
C ILE A 37 18.34 13.90 16.87
N GLY A 38 17.17 13.95 16.22
CA GLY A 38 16.03 13.12 16.59
C GLY A 38 15.50 13.46 17.99
N ARG A 39 15.52 12.48 18.90
CA ARG A 39 15.05 12.65 20.28
C ARG A 39 16.18 12.98 21.27
N ASP A 40 17.42 12.74 20.87
CA ASP A 40 18.58 12.85 21.74
C ASP A 40 19.37 14.14 21.47
N TRP A 41 20.15 14.54 22.48
CA TRP A 41 21.07 15.66 22.41
C TRP A 41 22.48 15.16 22.16
N PHE A 42 23.19 15.85 21.27
CA PHE A 42 24.58 15.61 20.95
C PHE A 42 25.38 16.88 21.25
N THR A 43 26.61 16.72 21.72
CA THR A 43 27.50 17.82 22.09
C THR A 43 28.92 17.50 21.66
N ASN A 44 29.81 18.49 21.73
CA ASN A 44 31.24 18.27 21.56
C ASN A 44 31.87 18.10 22.95
N LEU A 45 32.75 17.10 23.10
CA LEU A 45 33.55 16.88 24.31
C LEU A 45 34.32 18.13 24.75
N GLU A 46 34.85 18.90 23.81
CA GLU A 46 35.59 20.13 24.09
C GLU A 46 34.69 21.21 24.70
N ALA A 47 33.42 21.30 24.29
CA ALA A 47 32.48 22.29 24.82
C ALA A 47 32.14 22.00 26.29
N VAL A 48 31.98 20.72 26.65
CA VAL A 48 31.73 20.31 28.03
C VAL A 48 32.99 20.49 28.88
N ARG A 49 34.18 20.21 28.32
CA ARG A 49 35.47 20.46 28.99
C ARG A 49 35.68 21.95 29.26
N ALA A 50 35.47 22.80 28.26
CA ALA A 50 35.58 24.25 28.40
C ALA A 50 34.64 24.77 29.50
N HIS A 51 33.42 24.23 29.60
CA HIS A 51 32.51 24.58 30.69
C HIS A 51 33.05 24.20 32.07
N LYS A 52 33.69 23.02 32.19
CA LYS A 52 34.31 22.54 33.43
C LYS A 52 35.48 23.43 33.87
N GLU A 53 36.26 23.90 32.92
CA GLU A 53 37.44 24.75 33.14
C GLU A 53 37.08 26.23 33.39
N GLY A 54 35.78 26.59 33.36
CA GLY A 54 35.35 27.97 33.51
C GLY A 54 35.63 28.83 32.27
N GLY A 55 35.78 28.19 31.11
CA GLY A 55 36.02 28.83 29.83
C GLY A 55 34.91 29.82 29.44
N PRO A 56 35.18 30.69 28.45
CA PRO A 56 34.24 31.72 28.03
C PRO A 56 32.90 31.09 27.68
N ARG A 57 31.82 31.68 28.23
CA ARG A 57 30.46 31.26 27.91
C ARG A 57 30.28 31.41 26.41
N VAL A 58 30.17 30.29 25.71
CA VAL A 58 29.79 30.29 24.31
C VAL A 58 28.39 30.88 24.28
N GLU A 59 28.26 32.08 23.70
CA GLU A 59 26.94 32.65 23.50
C GLU A 59 26.10 31.62 22.76
N PRO A 60 24.89 31.30 23.26
CA PRO A 60 24.06 30.30 22.64
C PRO A 60 23.84 30.72 21.20
N VAL A 61 24.51 30.05 20.26
CA VAL A 61 24.29 30.28 18.84
C VAL A 61 22.81 30.02 18.66
N PRO A 62 22.01 31.03 18.29
CA PRO A 62 20.58 30.85 18.15
C PRO A 62 20.43 29.68 17.20
N ILE A 63 19.85 28.58 17.69
CA ILE A 63 19.54 27.45 16.85
C ILE A 63 18.54 28.02 15.87
N ARG A 64 19.03 28.44 14.69
CA ARG A 64 18.21 28.61 13.52
C ARG A 64 17.72 27.21 13.25
N VAL A 65 16.60 26.87 13.89
CA VAL A 65 15.70 25.87 13.37
C VAL A 65 15.30 26.48 12.04
N GLU A 66 16.07 26.20 10.99
CA GLU A 66 15.61 26.41 9.64
C GLU A 66 14.34 25.61 9.58
N LYS A 67 13.20 26.28 9.76
CA LYS A 67 11.90 25.68 9.48
C LYS A 67 12.07 25.17 8.06
N PRO A 68 11.97 23.85 7.81
CA PRO A 68 12.03 23.32 6.45
C PRO A 68 10.72 23.63 5.73
N ALA A 69 10.34 24.93 5.71
CA ALA A 69 9.06 25.44 5.26
C ALA A 69 8.88 25.27 3.75
N SER A 70 9.98 25.14 2.99
CA SER A 70 9.94 24.89 1.55
C SER A 70 9.86 23.40 1.22
N THR A 71 10.65 22.54 1.88
CA THR A 71 10.69 21.11 1.55
C THR A 71 9.42 20.37 1.99
N PHE A 72 8.84 20.72 3.14
CA PHE A 72 7.59 20.07 3.59
C PHE A 72 6.36 20.52 2.80
N ARG A 73 6.35 21.72 2.20
CA ARG A 73 5.23 22.17 1.35
C ARG A 73 5.12 21.34 0.08
N GLN A 74 6.24 21.09 -0.60
CA GLN A 74 6.26 20.29 -1.83
C GLN A 74 5.82 18.83 -1.57
N LEU A 75 6.15 18.27 -0.41
CA LEU A 75 5.69 16.94 0.00
C LEU A 75 4.20 16.93 0.42
N ALA A 76 3.73 17.97 1.10
CA ALA A 76 2.34 18.09 1.53
C ALA A 76 1.37 18.29 0.34
N GLU A 77 1.77 19.05 -0.68
CA GLU A 77 0.98 19.27 -1.89
C GLU A 77 0.89 17.98 -2.73
N GLY A 78 1.97 17.20 -2.83
CA GLY A 78 1.94 15.89 -3.50
C GLY A 78 1.15 14.81 -2.75
N GLN A 79 1.18 14.81 -1.41
CA GLN A 79 0.47 13.81 -0.60
C GLN A 79 -1.04 14.05 -0.52
N SER A 80 -1.50 15.29 -0.70
CA SER A 80 -2.93 15.64 -0.62
C SER A 80 -3.74 14.98 -1.74
N ALA A 81 -3.18 14.86 -2.95
CA ALA A 81 -3.84 14.17 -4.07
C ALA A 81 -3.99 12.66 -3.82
N VAL A 82 -2.98 12.04 -3.20
CA VAL A 82 -2.98 10.60 -2.88
C VAL A 82 -3.99 10.26 -1.76
N ILE A 83 -4.17 11.17 -0.80
CA ILE A 83 -5.15 10.97 0.28
C ILE A 83 -6.58 11.07 -0.27
N LEU A 84 -6.86 12.01 -1.18
CA LEU A 84 -8.19 12.16 -1.78
C LEU A 84 -8.60 10.93 -2.61
N THR A 85 -7.69 10.37 -3.42
CA THR A 85 -7.97 9.15 -4.18
C THR A 85 -8.17 7.93 -3.26
N ALA A 86 -7.35 7.79 -2.22
CA ALA A 86 -7.49 6.71 -1.25
C ALA A 86 -8.81 6.79 -0.45
N THR A 87 -9.34 8.00 -0.21
CA THR A 87 -10.65 8.14 0.46
C THR A 87 -11.83 7.77 -0.43
N ALA A 88 -11.77 8.11 -1.73
CA ALA A 88 -12.81 7.74 -2.69
C ALA A 88 -12.89 6.21 -2.89
N GLU A 89 -11.73 5.54 -3.00
CA GLU A 89 -11.68 4.07 -3.11
C GLU A 89 -12.24 3.37 -1.87
N ARG A 90 -12.00 3.92 -0.66
CA ARG A 90 -12.57 3.38 0.59
C ARG A 90 -14.09 3.48 0.63
N GLN A 91 -14.66 4.60 0.19
CA GLN A 91 -16.11 4.78 0.16
C GLN A 91 -16.79 3.81 -0.81
N GLU A 92 -16.21 3.62 -2.00
CA GLU A 92 -16.75 2.68 -2.98
C GLU A 92 -16.64 1.23 -2.48
N LEU A 93 -15.54 0.88 -1.81
CA LEU A 93 -15.36 -0.46 -1.22
C LEU A 93 -16.36 -0.73 -0.07
N GLU A 94 -16.68 0.28 0.74
CA GLU A 94 -17.75 0.16 1.74
C GLU A 94 -19.13 -0.02 1.11
N ARG A 95 -19.44 0.74 0.06
CA ARG A 95 -20.69 0.58 -0.69
C ARG A 95 -20.84 -0.84 -1.21
N LEU A 96 -19.83 -1.37 -1.89
CA LEU A 96 -19.83 -2.74 -2.41
C LEU A 96 -19.96 -3.79 -1.30
N ARG A 97 -19.32 -3.58 -0.14
CA ARG A 97 -19.49 -4.48 1.02
C ARG A 97 -20.93 -4.52 1.51
N GLN A 98 -21.64 -3.39 1.53
CA GLN A 98 -23.06 -3.36 1.91
C GLN A 98 -23.93 -4.08 0.89
N GLU A 99 -23.70 -3.89 -0.41
CA GLU A 99 -24.43 -4.59 -1.47
C GLU A 99 -24.24 -6.11 -1.38
N VAL A 100 -23.00 -6.58 -1.19
CA VAL A 100 -22.71 -8.01 -0.99
C VAL A 100 -23.40 -8.56 0.26
N LYS A 101 -23.47 -7.77 1.34
CA LYS A 101 -24.15 -8.17 2.58
C LYS A 101 -25.66 -8.36 2.36
N VAL A 102 -26.29 -7.49 1.58
CA VAL A 102 -27.71 -7.61 1.19
C VAL A 102 -27.92 -8.85 0.31
N LEU A 103 -27.09 -9.05 -0.72
CA LEU A 103 -27.18 -10.21 -1.61
C LEU A 103 -27.03 -11.54 -0.84
N ARG A 104 -26.10 -11.61 0.12
CA ARG A 104 -25.97 -12.80 1.00
C ARG A 104 -27.20 -13.04 1.87
N ARG A 105 -27.92 -11.99 2.28
CA ARG A 105 -29.19 -12.14 3.00
C ARG A 105 -30.27 -12.70 2.09
N LEU A 106 -30.37 -12.20 0.85
CA LEU A 106 -31.34 -12.69 -0.14
C LEU A 106 -31.07 -14.14 -0.58
N LEU A 107 -29.81 -14.51 -0.76
CA LEU A 107 -29.45 -15.89 -1.10
C LEU A 107 -29.82 -16.88 0.00
N ARG A 108 -29.67 -16.49 1.28
CA ARG A 108 -30.13 -17.32 2.41
C ARG A 108 -31.63 -17.60 2.35
N TYR A 109 -32.45 -16.60 2.02
CA TYR A 109 -33.90 -16.81 1.83
C TYR A 109 -34.24 -17.76 0.67
N ARG A 110 -33.37 -17.87 -0.34
CA ARG A 110 -33.57 -18.78 -1.47
C ARG A 110 -33.17 -20.23 -1.15
N GLU A 111 -32.19 -20.41 -0.28
CA GLU A 111 -31.63 -21.73 0.05
C GLU A 111 -32.34 -22.43 1.22
N GLU A 112 -33.16 -21.72 1.99
CA GLU A 112 -33.98 -22.37 3.02
C GLU A 112 -35.07 -23.25 2.37
N PRO A 113 -35.05 -24.57 2.61
CA PRO A 113 -36.08 -25.46 2.09
C PRO A 113 -37.43 -25.06 2.71
N ARG A 114 -38.45 -24.94 1.85
CA ARG A 114 -39.85 -24.53 2.11
C ARG A 114 -40.63 -25.37 3.15
N SER A 115 -39.94 -26.03 4.08
CA SER A 115 -40.49 -26.91 5.10
C SER A 115 -40.85 -26.20 6.41
N ARG A 116 -40.54 -24.92 6.58
CA ARG A 116 -41.08 -24.11 7.69
C ARG A 116 -42.26 -23.28 7.19
N SER A 117 -43.44 -23.55 7.73
CA SER A 117 -44.64 -22.73 7.57
C SER A 117 -44.40 -21.32 8.14
N PHE A 118 -43.82 -20.44 7.33
CA PHE A 118 -43.69 -19.02 7.63
C PHE A 118 -45.03 -18.34 7.30
N ASN A 119 -45.93 -18.24 8.28
CA ASN A 119 -47.22 -17.53 8.16
C ASN A 119 -47.07 -16.00 8.25
N SER A 120 -45.95 -15.45 7.77
CA SER A 120 -45.77 -13.99 7.72
C SER A 120 -44.98 -13.65 6.47
N PRO A 121 -45.64 -13.19 5.38
CA PRO A 121 -44.95 -12.58 4.27
C PRO A 121 -44.16 -11.35 4.76
N PRO A 122 -43.01 -11.04 4.14
CA PRO A 122 -42.28 -9.82 4.47
C PRO A 122 -43.19 -8.58 4.32
N PRO A 123 -43.06 -7.57 5.19
CA PRO A 123 -43.91 -6.39 5.18
C PRO A 123 -43.85 -5.70 3.81
N ALA A 124 -45.03 -5.39 3.25
CA ALA A 124 -45.19 -4.86 1.89
C ALA A 124 -44.37 -3.57 1.64
N GLU A 125 -44.02 -2.83 2.69
CA GLU A 125 -43.19 -1.63 2.64
C GLU A 125 -41.74 -1.89 2.19
N GLU A 126 -41.17 -3.07 2.48
CA GLU A 126 -39.81 -3.42 2.01
C GLU A 126 -39.77 -3.77 0.51
N LEU A 127 -40.87 -4.30 -0.02
CA LEU A 127 -41.01 -4.63 -1.44
C LEU A 127 -41.24 -3.39 -2.30
N GLN A 128 -41.91 -2.35 -1.78
CA GLN A 128 -42.15 -1.10 -2.50
C GLN A 128 -40.89 -0.24 -2.68
N ARG A 129 -39.89 -0.36 -1.81
CA ARG A 129 -38.58 0.31 -1.97
C ARG A 129 -37.73 -0.28 -3.10
N PHE A 130 -38.04 -1.50 -3.53
CA PHE A 130 -37.41 -2.15 -4.68
C PHE A 130 -38.40 -2.18 -5.86
N GLN A 131 -38.60 -1.03 -6.51
CA GLN A 131 -39.12 -0.98 -7.89
C GLN A 131 -37.94 -0.85 -8.88
N PRO A 132 -37.29 -1.94 -9.29
CA PRO A 132 -36.41 -1.89 -10.45
C PRO A 132 -37.31 -1.80 -11.71
N GLY A 133 -37.13 -0.77 -12.52
CA GLY A 133 -37.87 -0.49 -13.75
C GLY A 133 -37.65 -1.48 -14.91
N TRP A 134 -37.55 -2.79 -14.62
CA TRP A 134 -37.38 -3.83 -15.61
C TRP A 134 -38.75 -4.41 -15.98
N ARG A 135 -39.28 -3.96 -17.12
CA ARG A 135 -40.42 -4.56 -17.81
C ARG A 135 -40.21 -6.06 -17.97
N ARG A 136 -41.19 -6.84 -17.52
CA ARG A 136 -41.29 -8.28 -17.75
C ARG A 136 -41.51 -8.57 -19.24
N GLN A 137 -40.46 -8.90 -19.97
CA GLN A 137 -40.55 -9.76 -21.16
C GLN A 137 -39.35 -10.71 -21.13
N HIS A 138 -39.59 -11.98 -21.46
CA HIS A 138 -38.65 -13.13 -21.50
C HIS A 138 -38.49 -13.93 -20.19
N LEU A 139 -39.50 -14.77 -19.94
CA LEU A 139 -39.37 -16.01 -19.18
C LEU A 139 -38.89 -17.13 -20.13
N PHE A 140 -37.99 -17.98 -19.63
CA PHE A 140 -37.45 -19.22 -20.18
C PHE A 140 -36.42 -19.12 -21.32
N ALA A 141 -35.15 -18.92 -20.93
CA ALA A 141 -34.02 -19.52 -21.63
C ALA A 141 -33.38 -20.59 -20.73
N PRO A 142 -32.92 -21.74 -21.26
CA PRO A 142 -32.26 -22.78 -20.47
C PRO A 142 -30.95 -22.23 -19.88
N THR A 143 -30.77 -22.40 -18.56
CA THR A 143 -29.56 -21.97 -17.86
C THR A 143 -28.34 -22.76 -18.34
N PRO A 144 -27.22 -22.11 -18.70
CA PRO A 144 -25.99 -22.82 -19.07
C PRO A 144 -25.45 -23.62 -17.87
N ARG A 145 -24.91 -24.82 -18.16
CA ARG A 145 -24.30 -25.71 -17.16
C ARG A 145 -23.22 -24.94 -16.39
N ARG A 146 -23.16 -25.12 -15.05
CA ARG A 146 -22.29 -24.41 -14.09
C ARG A 146 -20.80 -24.27 -14.48
N TYR A 147 -20.30 -25.07 -15.43
CA TYR A 147 -18.94 -24.97 -15.98
C TYR A 147 -18.74 -23.79 -16.96
N GLU A 148 -19.74 -23.43 -17.74
CA GLU A 148 -19.67 -22.34 -18.74
C GLU A 148 -19.51 -20.98 -18.05
N LEU A 149 -20.22 -20.76 -16.94
CA LEU A 149 -20.15 -19.52 -16.16
C LEU A 149 -18.76 -19.30 -15.51
N ARG A 150 -18.06 -20.36 -15.12
CA ARG A 150 -16.69 -20.25 -14.58
C ARG A 150 -15.68 -19.92 -15.67
N ARG A 151 -15.83 -20.48 -16.87
CA ARG A 151 -14.98 -20.14 -18.03
C ARG A 151 -15.20 -18.70 -18.50
N ALA A 152 -16.45 -18.26 -18.58
CA ALA A 152 -16.78 -16.88 -18.93
C ALA A 152 -16.22 -15.88 -17.90
N GLY A 153 -16.30 -16.19 -16.60
CA GLY A 153 -15.72 -15.35 -15.55
C GLY A 153 -14.20 -15.23 -15.63
N LEU A 154 -13.48 -16.34 -15.86
CA LEU A 154 -12.03 -16.33 -16.01
C LEU A 154 -11.59 -15.60 -17.30
N ALA A 155 -12.34 -15.75 -18.40
CA ALA A 155 -12.07 -15.05 -19.64
C ALA A 155 -12.23 -13.52 -19.50
N LEU A 156 -13.24 -13.06 -18.76
CA LEU A 156 -13.45 -11.63 -18.49
C LEU A 156 -12.33 -11.04 -17.62
N ILE A 157 -11.87 -11.76 -16.60
CA ILE A 157 -10.73 -11.31 -15.78
C ILE A 157 -9.45 -11.22 -16.62
N GLY A 158 -9.18 -12.23 -17.44
CA GLY A 158 -8.03 -12.23 -18.35
C GLY A 158 -8.09 -11.07 -19.35
N PHE A 159 -9.27 -10.81 -19.93
CA PHE A 159 -9.47 -9.71 -20.86
C PHE A 159 -9.30 -8.34 -20.20
N SER A 160 -9.81 -8.15 -18.96
CA SER A 160 -9.62 -6.89 -18.21
C SER A 160 -8.14 -6.62 -17.92
N ILE A 161 -7.35 -7.63 -17.56
CA ILE A 161 -5.91 -7.48 -17.32
C ILE A 161 -5.20 -7.10 -18.63
N LEU A 162 -5.52 -7.78 -19.74
CA LEU A 162 -4.94 -7.49 -21.05
C LEU A 162 -5.28 -6.07 -21.54
N LEU A 163 -6.51 -5.62 -21.29
CA LEU A 163 -6.99 -4.28 -21.66
C LEU A 163 -6.25 -3.20 -20.86
N VAL A 164 -6.07 -3.39 -19.55
CA VAL A 164 -5.32 -2.46 -18.68
C VAL A 164 -3.85 -2.37 -19.10
N VAL A 165 -3.22 -3.51 -19.42
CA VAL A 165 -1.83 -3.55 -19.89
C VAL A 165 -1.69 -2.88 -21.27
N SER A 166 -2.69 -3.01 -22.14
CA SER A 166 -2.65 -2.44 -23.49
C SER A 166 -2.96 -0.93 -23.54
N LEU A 167 -3.73 -0.41 -22.57
CA LEU A 167 -4.14 1.01 -22.54
C LEU A 167 -3.13 1.93 -21.84
N GLN A 168 -2.14 1.39 -21.13
CA GLN A 168 -1.12 2.17 -20.44
C GLN A 168 0.30 1.80 -20.89
N PRO A 169 0.81 2.39 -21.98
CA PRO A 169 2.15 2.09 -22.50
C PRO A 169 3.27 2.36 -21.47
N ALA A 170 3.05 3.32 -20.55
CA ALA A 170 3.97 3.59 -19.44
C ALA A 170 4.03 2.44 -18.42
N VAL A 171 2.91 1.76 -18.15
CA VAL A 171 2.88 0.58 -17.26
C VAL A 171 3.53 -0.62 -17.95
N GLY A 172 3.33 -0.77 -19.26
CA GLY A 172 4.00 -1.81 -20.05
C GLY A 172 5.53 -1.67 -20.06
N ALA A 173 6.05 -0.44 -20.13
CA ALA A 173 7.49 -0.17 -20.05
C ALA A 173 8.07 -0.52 -18.67
N ASN A 174 7.40 -0.09 -17.59
CA ASN A 174 7.82 -0.38 -16.22
C ASN A 174 7.75 -1.88 -15.90
N LEU A 175 6.74 -2.60 -16.41
CA LEU A 175 6.63 -4.04 -16.20
C LEU A 175 7.72 -4.82 -16.94
N ARG A 176 8.08 -4.41 -18.16
CA ARG A 176 9.21 -5.02 -18.90
C ARG A 176 10.54 -4.79 -18.19
N GLN A 177 10.74 -3.59 -17.64
CA GLN A 177 11.95 -3.26 -16.88
C GLN A 177 12.01 -4.07 -15.59
N LEU A 178 10.91 -4.16 -14.84
CA LEU A 178 10.82 -4.95 -13.61
C LEU A 178 11.03 -6.45 -13.87
N LEU A 179 10.50 -6.98 -14.97
CA LEU A 179 10.73 -8.37 -15.40
C LEU A 179 12.18 -8.60 -15.86
N GLY A 180 12.83 -7.59 -16.45
CA GLY A 180 14.25 -7.61 -16.79
C GLY A 180 15.13 -7.66 -15.54
N ASP A 181 14.88 -6.79 -14.57
CA ASP A 181 15.61 -6.70 -13.31
C ASP A 181 15.46 -7.98 -12.47
N VAL A 182 14.26 -8.56 -12.44
CA VAL A 182 14.01 -9.86 -11.79
C VAL A 182 14.76 -10.99 -12.51
N ARG A 183 14.81 -10.98 -13.84
CA ARG A 183 15.54 -11.97 -14.64
C ARG A 183 17.06 -11.87 -14.42
N GLU A 184 17.62 -10.67 -14.34
CA GLU A 184 19.04 -10.46 -14.06
C GLU A 184 19.41 -10.80 -12.61
N SER A 185 18.54 -10.46 -11.66
CA SER A 185 18.67 -10.83 -10.24
C SER A 185 18.65 -12.35 -9.99
N LEU A 186 17.93 -13.11 -10.84
CA LEU A 186 17.83 -14.57 -10.76
C LEU A 186 18.90 -15.32 -11.57
N ALA A 187 19.66 -14.63 -12.43
CA ALA A 187 20.71 -15.23 -13.26
C ALA A 187 21.83 -15.98 -12.49
N PRO A 188 22.27 -15.56 -11.28
CA PRO A 188 23.31 -16.28 -10.54
C PRO A 188 22.83 -17.53 -9.76
N GLN A 189 21.53 -17.85 -9.73
CA GLN A 189 20.99 -19.02 -8.99
C GLN A 189 20.76 -20.27 -9.86
N ALA A 190 21.45 -20.36 -11.01
CA ALA A 190 21.15 -21.27 -12.12
C ALA A 190 21.37 -22.80 -11.89
N ILE A 191 21.51 -23.28 -10.65
CA ILE A 191 21.58 -24.73 -10.36
C ILE A 191 20.22 -25.29 -9.91
N GLU A 192 19.30 -24.47 -9.37
CA GLU A 192 17.93 -24.91 -9.03
C GLU A 192 16.89 -24.64 -10.14
N ALA A 193 17.22 -23.80 -11.11
CA ALA A 193 16.33 -23.34 -12.18
C ALA A 193 15.85 -24.41 -13.18
N ARG A 194 16.43 -25.63 -13.18
CA ARG A 194 16.00 -26.71 -14.08
C ARG A 194 14.61 -27.26 -13.76
N LYS A 195 14.13 -27.12 -12.51
CA LYS A 195 12.76 -27.54 -12.13
C LYS A 195 11.72 -26.46 -12.46
N GLU A 196 12.07 -25.18 -12.33
CA GLU A 196 11.15 -24.06 -12.56
C GLU A 196 10.96 -23.73 -14.05
N ALA A 197 12.01 -23.90 -14.88
CA ALA A 197 11.90 -23.74 -16.33
C ALA A 197 10.86 -24.69 -16.94
N ASN A 198 10.71 -25.89 -16.39
CA ASN A 198 9.73 -26.87 -16.86
C ASN A 198 8.28 -26.44 -16.54
N ILE A 199 8.05 -25.82 -15.39
CA ILE A 199 6.73 -25.31 -14.97
C ILE A 199 6.32 -24.11 -15.83
N LEU A 200 7.24 -23.17 -16.07
CA LEU A 200 6.98 -22.01 -16.93
C LEU A 200 6.74 -22.41 -18.38
N GLN A 201 7.45 -23.43 -18.88
CA GLN A 201 7.25 -23.94 -20.24
C GLN A 201 5.90 -24.66 -20.40
N ILE A 202 5.45 -25.41 -19.40
CA ILE A 202 4.10 -26.01 -19.36
C ILE A 202 3.01 -24.93 -19.31
N PHE A 203 3.22 -23.86 -18.54
CA PHE A 203 2.28 -22.75 -18.48
C PHE A 203 2.21 -21.96 -19.80
N ALA A 204 3.36 -21.68 -20.41
CA ALA A 204 3.43 -20.96 -21.68
C ALA A 204 2.77 -21.75 -22.82
N SER A 205 2.99 -23.07 -22.88
CA SER A 205 2.35 -23.93 -23.89
C SER A 205 0.85 -24.10 -23.65
N SER A 206 0.40 -24.14 -22.39
CA SER A 206 -1.04 -24.13 -22.06
C SER A 206 -1.73 -22.82 -22.45
N LEU A 207 -1.08 -21.68 -22.21
CA LEU A 207 -1.62 -20.37 -22.59
C LEU A 207 -1.63 -20.15 -24.10
N ALA A 208 -0.63 -20.66 -24.83
CA ALA A 208 -0.60 -20.61 -26.29
C ALA A 208 -1.76 -21.40 -26.90
N GLY A 209 -2.04 -22.61 -26.39
CA GLY A 209 -3.19 -23.41 -26.84
C GLY A 209 -4.53 -22.73 -26.60
N ILE A 210 -4.71 -22.11 -25.43
CA ILE A 210 -5.92 -21.35 -25.09
C ILE A 210 -6.07 -20.13 -26.02
N TRP A 211 -4.96 -19.48 -26.36
CA TRP A 211 -4.96 -18.32 -27.25
C TRP A 211 -5.32 -18.68 -28.69
N ASP A 212 -4.78 -19.77 -29.22
CA ASP A 212 -5.13 -20.23 -30.58
C ASP A 212 -6.59 -20.69 -30.67
N GLU A 213 -7.09 -21.41 -29.65
CA GLU A 213 -8.50 -21.81 -29.61
C GLU A 213 -9.43 -20.59 -29.53
N PHE A 214 -9.06 -19.56 -28.76
CA PHE A 214 -9.79 -18.30 -28.68
C PHE A 214 -9.76 -17.54 -30.01
N ARG A 215 -8.59 -17.44 -30.64
CA ARG A 215 -8.39 -16.74 -31.91
C ARG A 215 -9.22 -17.36 -33.04
N VAL A 216 -9.26 -18.69 -33.14
CA VAL A 216 -10.06 -19.41 -34.16
C VAL A 216 -11.56 -19.18 -33.95
N ARG A 217 -12.03 -18.98 -32.72
CA ARG A 217 -13.45 -18.85 -32.38
C ARG A 217 -13.99 -17.42 -32.50
N VAL A 218 -13.12 -16.42 -32.37
CA VAL A 218 -13.49 -15.01 -32.41
C VAL A 218 -13.30 -14.41 -33.80
N PHE A 219 -12.34 -14.91 -34.57
CA PHE A 219 -11.96 -14.34 -35.87
C PHE A 219 -12.32 -15.24 -37.08
N LYS A 220 -13.15 -16.26 -36.90
CA LYS A 220 -13.90 -16.93 -37.98
C LYS A 220 -15.36 -16.52 -37.89
#